data_AF-A0AAW2PBZ9-F1
#
_entry.id   AF-A0AAW2PBZ9-F1
#
_cell.length_a   1.000
_cell.length_b   1.000
_cell.length_c   1.000
_cell.angle_alpha   90.00
_cell.angle_beta   90.00
_cell.angle_gamma   90.00
#
_symmetry.space_group_name_H-M   'P 1'
#
loop_
_entity.id
_entity.type
_entity.pdbx_description
1 polymer ?
#
loop_
_entity_poly.entity_id
_entity_poly.type
_entity_poly.pdbx_seq_one_letter_code
_entity_poly.pdbx_strand_id
1 'polypeptide(L)'
;MVTNWLKLALKFYNSSMGLGGIAIIVYGVLMIRVWQTDENGSSPHHITIPWFFHAFVGVGIALCATTCLGHIAAKTANIPCLSCYISIVLLLLLSETVIMADLFLNPNWEKELPENLFDRIDEFNDFVKASDYIWRWVVWSIFLIQGVCVLLATTLRTHETNEVDGYNDETEDEDLRQPLPLLAHASVDAYIV
;
A
#
# COMPACT_ATOMS: atom_id res chain seq x y z
N MET A 1 -18.48 5.50 19.06
CA MET A 1 -18.39 4.02 18.98
C MET A 1 -18.07 3.55 17.55
N VAL A 2 -18.81 4.01 16.53
CA VAL A 2 -18.61 3.62 15.12
C VAL A 2 -17.20 3.96 14.58
N THR A 3 -16.67 5.14 14.87
CA THR A 3 -15.31 5.55 14.48
C THR A 3 -14.20 4.67 15.05
N ASN A 4 -14.38 4.15 16.26
CA ASN A 4 -13.41 3.25 16.88
C ASN A 4 -13.37 1.89 16.18
N TRP A 5 -14.53 1.35 15.80
CA TRP A 5 -14.63 0.14 14.98
C TRP A 5 -13.99 0.35 13.61
N LEU A 6 -14.23 1.50 13.00
CA LEU A 6 -13.65 1.88 11.71
C LEU A 6 -12.12 1.95 11.76
N LYS A 7 -11.57 2.66 12.77
CA LYS A 7 -10.12 2.74 13.04
C LYS A 7 -9.52 1.36 13.32
N LEU A 8 -10.24 0.49 14.05
CA LEU A 8 -9.79 -0.88 14.34
C LEU A 8 -9.75 -1.76 13.08
N ALA A 9 -10.82 -1.75 12.28
CA ALA A 9 -10.90 -2.51 11.04
C ALA A 9 -9.81 -2.07 10.06
N LEU A 10 -9.58 -0.77 9.93
CA LEU A 10 -8.52 -0.21 9.09
C LEU A 10 -7.14 -0.66 9.58
N LYS A 11 -6.88 -0.67 10.90
CA LYS A 11 -5.62 -1.18 11.47
C LYS A 11 -5.44 -2.68 11.22
N PHE A 12 -6.50 -3.47 11.37
CA PHE A 12 -6.45 -4.92 11.11
C PHE A 12 -6.12 -5.22 9.65
N TYR A 13 -6.78 -4.52 8.73
CA TYR A 13 -6.50 -4.64 7.30
C TYR A 13 -5.05 -4.26 6.96
N ASN A 14 -4.60 -3.10 7.41
CA ASN A 14 -3.22 -2.66 7.16
C ASN A 14 -2.19 -3.61 7.77
N SER A 15 -2.43 -4.13 8.98
CA SER A 15 -1.55 -5.14 9.59
C SER A 15 -1.46 -6.42 8.75
N SER A 16 -2.59 -6.85 8.16
CA SER A 16 -2.62 -8.02 7.27
C SER A 16 -1.84 -7.76 5.98
N MET A 17 -1.99 -6.56 5.41
CA MET A 17 -1.25 -6.13 4.22
C MET A 17 0.26 -6.06 4.49
N GLY A 18 0.66 -5.56 5.66
CA GLY A 18 2.06 -5.50 6.06
C GLY A 18 2.69 -6.88 6.25
N LEU A 19 1.95 -7.82 6.84
CA LEU A 19 2.40 -9.21 6.92
C LEU A 19 2.60 -9.82 5.52
N GLY A 20 1.65 -9.58 4.61
CA GLY A 20 1.79 -9.96 3.20
C GLY A 20 3.01 -9.33 2.53
N GLY A 21 3.25 -8.04 2.77
CA GLY A 21 4.43 -7.33 2.28
C GLY A 21 5.74 -7.93 2.77
N ILE A 22 5.84 -8.26 4.06
CA ILE A 22 7.01 -8.95 4.63
C ILE A 22 7.21 -10.31 3.98
N ALA A 23 6.14 -11.10 3.83
CA ALA A 23 6.21 -12.40 3.17
C ALA A 23 6.71 -12.30 1.71
N ILE A 24 6.22 -11.30 0.96
CA ILE A 24 6.66 -11.02 -0.41
C ILE A 24 8.14 -10.60 -0.45
N ILE A 25 8.60 -9.76 0.48
CA ILE A 25 10.02 -9.37 0.57
C ILE A 25 10.89 -10.59 0.85
N VAL A 26 10.52 -11.39 1.85
CA VAL A 26 11.26 -12.61 2.22
C VAL A 26 11.32 -13.55 1.03
N TYR A 27 10.19 -13.80 0.36
CA TYR A 27 10.15 -14.61 -0.85
C TYR A 27 11.06 -14.06 -1.96
N GLY A 28 10.97 -12.76 -2.28
CA GLY A 28 11.80 -12.13 -3.30
C GLY A 28 13.31 -12.24 -3.00
N VAL A 29 13.70 -12.04 -1.73
CA VAL A 29 15.10 -12.20 -1.28
C VAL A 29 15.54 -13.67 -1.38
N LEU A 30 14.69 -14.62 -1.01
CA LEU A 30 15.00 -16.05 -1.14
C LEU A 30 15.19 -16.44 -2.61
N MET A 31 14.35 -15.92 -3.50
CA MET A 31 14.47 -16.17 -4.94
C MET A 31 15.79 -15.63 -5.51
N ILE A 32 16.21 -14.42 -5.10
CA ILE A 32 17.52 -13.86 -5.48
C ILE A 32 18.67 -14.75 -4.96
N ARG A 33 18.57 -15.24 -3.72
CA ARG A 33 19.59 -16.11 -3.12
C ARG A 33 19.73 -17.44 -3.85
N VAL A 34 18.60 -18.07 -4.18
CA VAL A 34 18.58 -19.33 -4.95
C VAL A 34 19.17 -19.10 -6.33
N TRP A 35 18.73 -18.04 -7.03
CA TRP A 35 19.27 -17.67 -8.35
C TRP A 35 20.80 -17.49 -8.33
N GLN A 36 21.32 -16.72 -7.36
CA GLN A 36 22.76 -16.52 -7.20
C GLN A 36 23.54 -17.82 -6.93
N THR A 37 22.90 -18.78 -6.26
CA THR A 37 23.54 -20.07 -5.91
C THR A 37 23.66 -20.97 -7.13
N ASP A 38 22.62 -21.03 -7.96
CA ASP A 38 22.60 -21.82 -9.19
C ASP A 38 23.61 -21.27 -10.22
N GLU A 39 23.75 -19.95 -10.32
CA GLU A 39 24.61 -19.29 -11.31
C GLU A 39 26.10 -19.27 -10.91
N ASN A 40 26.43 -19.28 -9.61
CA ASN A 40 27.82 -19.37 -9.12
C ASN A 40 28.53 -20.68 -9.50
N GLY A 41 27.79 -21.70 -9.96
CA GLY A 41 28.34 -22.94 -10.53
C GLY A 41 28.76 -22.82 -12.00
N SER A 42 28.41 -21.72 -12.67
CA SER A 42 28.68 -21.43 -14.09
C SER A 42 29.55 -20.17 -14.24
N SER A 43 30.43 -20.17 -15.26
CA SER A 43 31.49 -19.16 -15.50
C SER A 43 31.07 -17.67 -15.36
N PRO A 44 32.03 -16.76 -15.07
CA PRO A 44 31.79 -15.39 -14.62
C PRO A 44 31.48 -14.41 -15.77
N HIS A 45 30.39 -14.63 -16.50
CA HIS A 45 29.88 -13.65 -17.46
C HIS A 45 28.57 -13.03 -16.93
N HIS A 46 28.64 -11.74 -16.54
CA HIS A 46 27.54 -10.82 -16.27
C HIS A 46 26.23 -11.42 -15.71
N ILE A 47 26.21 -11.66 -14.39
CA ILE A 47 24.98 -11.97 -13.64
C ILE A 47 24.01 -10.78 -13.77
N THR A 48 23.03 -10.91 -14.66
CA THR A 48 21.95 -9.93 -14.81
C THR A 48 20.75 -10.49 -14.07
N ILE A 49 20.51 -10.01 -12.85
CA ILE A 49 19.35 -10.41 -12.05
C ILE A 49 18.09 -10.03 -12.85
N PRO A 50 17.18 -10.98 -13.12
CA PRO A 50 15.91 -10.69 -13.76
C PRO A 50 15.16 -9.57 -13.04
N TRP A 51 14.67 -8.60 -13.81
CA TRP A 51 13.97 -7.41 -13.30
C TRP A 51 12.77 -7.76 -12.40
N PHE A 52 12.14 -8.91 -12.65
CA PHE A 52 11.02 -9.46 -11.89
C PHE A 52 11.34 -9.63 -10.39
N PHE A 53 12.54 -10.10 -10.02
CA PHE A 53 12.89 -10.27 -8.60
C PHE A 53 12.94 -8.94 -7.85
N HIS A 54 13.46 -7.89 -8.48
CA HIS A 54 13.45 -6.54 -7.93
C HIS A 54 12.03 -5.98 -7.83
N ALA A 55 11.14 -6.35 -8.75
CA ALA A 55 9.73 -5.98 -8.69
C ALA A 55 9.04 -6.57 -7.46
N PHE A 56 9.22 -7.86 -7.11
CA PHE A 56 8.62 -8.42 -5.88
C PHE A 56 9.09 -7.71 -4.63
N VAL A 57 10.40 -7.51 -4.49
CA VAL A 57 10.97 -6.82 -3.32
C VAL A 57 10.43 -5.39 -3.25
N GLY A 58 10.39 -4.68 -4.38
CA GLY A 58 9.83 -3.32 -4.46
C GLY A 58 8.35 -3.26 -4.06
N VAL A 59 7.51 -4.16 -4.59
CA VAL A 59 6.09 -4.28 -4.23
C VAL A 59 5.94 -4.55 -2.74
N GLY A 60 6.68 -5.52 -2.19
CA GLY A 60 6.60 -5.83 -0.76
C GLY A 60 7.00 -4.63 0.13
N ILE A 61 8.03 -3.86 -0.25
CA ILE A 61 8.41 -2.63 0.45
C ILE A 61 7.28 -1.59 0.39
N ALA A 62 6.65 -1.40 -0.78
CA ALA A 62 5.53 -0.48 -0.94
C ALA A 62 4.33 -0.87 -0.06
N LEU A 63 4.03 -2.16 0.07
CA LEU A 63 2.98 -2.67 0.96
C LEU A 63 3.30 -2.40 2.43
N CYS A 64 4.54 -2.60 2.85
CA CYS A 64 5.00 -2.26 4.20
C CYS A 64 4.89 -0.75 4.48
N ALA A 65 5.31 0.10 3.54
CA ALA A 65 5.19 1.55 3.67
C ALA A 65 3.72 1.99 3.75
N THR A 66 2.85 1.42 2.92
CA THR A 66 1.39 1.66 2.93
C THR A 66 0.78 1.25 4.28
N THR A 67 1.25 0.15 4.86
CA THR A 67 0.83 -0.31 6.19
C THR A 67 1.19 0.70 7.27
N CYS A 68 2.44 1.18 7.28
CA CYS A 68 2.89 2.22 8.20
C CYS A 68 2.02 3.47 8.10
N LEU A 69 1.77 3.94 6.87
CA LEU A 69 0.90 5.10 6.61
C LEU A 69 -0.54 4.85 7.06
N GLY A 70 -1.09 3.65 6.85
CA GLY A 70 -2.43 3.28 7.30
C GLY A 70 -2.58 3.26 8.83
N HIS A 71 -1.57 2.76 9.54
CA HIS A 71 -1.54 2.81 11.00
C HIS A 71 -1.45 4.24 11.54
N ILE A 72 -0.63 5.09 10.90
CA ILE A 72 -0.52 6.52 11.24
C ILE A 72 -1.86 7.22 10.94
N ALA A 73 -2.44 7.01 9.77
CA ALA A 73 -3.73 7.59 9.38
C ALA A 73 -4.84 7.21 10.36
N ALA A 74 -4.92 5.93 10.75
CA ALA A 74 -5.91 5.45 11.71
C ALA A 74 -5.68 5.95 13.14
N LYS A 75 -4.43 6.31 13.51
CA LYS A 75 -4.09 6.83 14.84
C LYS A 75 -4.31 8.33 14.94
N THR A 76 -3.79 9.07 13.97
CA THR A 76 -3.76 10.54 14.00
C THR A 76 -5.07 11.13 13.52
N ALA A 77 -5.82 10.42 12.67
CA ALA A 77 -7.07 10.87 12.07
C ALA A 77 -6.98 12.23 11.32
N ASN A 78 -5.76 12.72 11.06
CA ASN A 78 -5.51 13.92 10.28
C ASN A 78 -5.94 13.72 8.82
N ILE A 79 -6.78 14.64 8.32
CA ILE A 79 -7.28 14.69 6.95
C ILE A 79 -6.17 14.52 5.88
N PRO A 80 -5.02 15.24 5.92
CA PRO A 80 -3.99 15.09 4.89
C PRO A 80 -3.30 13.72 4.90
N CYS A 81 -3.11 13.12 6.09
CA CYS A 81 -2.52 11.79 6.22
C CYS A 81 -3.46 10.72 5.66
N LEU A 82 -4.75 10.83 5.97
CA LEU A 82 -5.78 9.94 5.46
C LEU A 82 -5.97 10.09 3.94
N SER A 83 -5.86 11.32 3.41
CA SER A 83 -5.88 11.60 1.97
C SER A 83 -4.69 10.97 1.24
N CYS A 84 -3.48 11.13 1.78
CA CYS A 84 -2.28 10.50 1.23
C CYS A 84 -2.42 8.97 1.22
N TYR A 85 -2.90 8.39 2.33
CA TYR A 85 -3.16 6.96 2.43
C TYR A 85 -4.17 6.46 1.37
N ILE A 86 -5.33 7.13 1.25
CA ILE A 86 -6.34 6.80 0.23
C ILE A 86 -5.74 6.89 -1.18
N SER A 87 -4.95 7.92 -1.45
CA SER A 87 -4.31 8.12 -2.76
C SER A 87 -3.35 6.98 -3.10
N ILE A 88 -2.54 6.53 -2.14
CA ILE A 88 -1.63 5.39 -2.33
C ILE A 88 -2.40 4.10 -2.58
N VAL A 89 -3.46 3.82 -1.80
CA VAL A 89 -4.29 2.62 -2.02
C VAL A 89 -4.98 2.63 -3.38
N LEU A 90 -5.42 3.80 -3.86
CA LEU A 90 -5.96 3.95 -5.21
C LEU A 90 -4.89 3.72 -6.29
N LEU A 91 -3.66 4.20 -6.09
CA LEU A 91 -2.56 3.92 -7.01
C LEU A 91 -2.23 2.42 -7.07
N LEU A 92 -2.30 1.71 -5.94
CA LEU A 92 -2.14 0.26 -5.91
C LEU A 92 -3.26 -0.43 -6.71
N LEU A 93 -4.51 -0.04 -6.52
CA LEU A 93 -5.65 -0.59 -7.25
C LEU A 93 -5.56 -0.33 -8.76
N LEU A 94 -5.10 0.86 -9.15
CA LEU A 94 -4.82 1.18 -10.55
C LEU A 94 -3.68 0.33 -11.10
N SER A 95 -2.59 0.15 -10.35
CA SER A 95 -1.49 -0.71 -10.77
C SER A 95 -1.93 -2.17 -10.94
N GLU A 96 -2.78 -2.69 -10.05
CA GLU A 96 -3.35 -4.03 -10.18
C GLU A 96 -4.22 -4.15 -11.44
N THR A 97 -5.02 -3.13 -11.74
CA THR A 97 -5.84 -3.09 -12.96
C THR A 97 -4.98 -3.08 -14.21
N VAL A 98 -3.89 -2.28 -14.21
CA VAL A 98 -2.94 -2.21 -15.33
C VAL A 98 -2.23 -3.55 -15.52
N ILE A 99 -1.73 -4.16 -14.45
CA ILE A 99 -1.08 -5.48 -14.51
C ILE A 99 -2.06 -6.55 -15.01
N MET A 100 -3.30 -6.55 -14.52
CA MET A 100 -4.32 -7.52 -14.96
C MET A 100 -4.69 -7.31 -16.43
N ALA A 101 -4.84 -6.06 -16.87
CA ALA A 101 -5.08 -5.74 -18.27
C ALA A 101 -3.91 -6.16 -19.17
N ASP A 102 -2.67 -5.90 -18.74
CA ASP A 102 -1.46 -6.31 -19.47
C ASP A 102 -1.38 -7.84 -19.59
N LEU A 103 -1.60 -8.55 -18.48
CA LEU A 103 -1.65 -10.02 -18.46
C LEU A 103 -2.73 -10.59 -19.39
N PHE A 104 -3.90 -9.95 -19.44
CA PHE A 104 -5.02 -10.39 -20.27
C PHE A 104 -4.83 -10.06 -21.76
N LEU A 105 -4.16 -8.95 -22.08
CA LEU A 105 -3.96 -8.48 -23.46
C LEU A 105 -2.67 -9.00 -24.10
N ASN A 106 -1.67 -9.40 -23.31
CA ASN A 106 -0.39 -9.88 -23.81
C ASN A 106 -0.38 -11.42 -23.91
N PRO A 107 -0.60 -12.03 -25.10
CA PRO A 107 -0.63 -13.49 -25.24
C PRO A 107 0.74 -14.16 -25.03
N ASN A 108 1.82 -13.40 -24.88
CA ASN A 108 3.18 -13.91 -24.70
C ASN A 108 3.77 -13.60 -23.31
N TRP A 109 2.97 -13.12 -22.35
CA TRP A 109 3.45 -12.75 -21.00
C TRP A 109 4.26 -13.88 -20.34
N GLU A 110 3.89 -15.15 -20.59
CA GLU A 110 4.56 -16.34 -20.06
C GLU A 110 6.01 -16.48 -20.54
N LYS A 111 6.33 -15.98 -21.74
CA LYS A 111 7.68 -16.11 -22.33
C LYS A 111 8.69 -15.12 -21.77
N GLU A 112 8.22 -14.08 -21.06
CA GLU A 112 9.09 -13.09 -20.42
C GLU A 112 9.54 -13.54 -19.02
N LEU A 113 8.96 -14.62 -18.50
CA LEU A 113 9.38 -15.25 -17.26
C LEU A 113 10.54 -16.24 -17.55
N PRO A 114 11.61 -16.23 -16.74
CA PRO A 114 12.75 -17.13 -16.95
C PRO A 114 12.34 -18.61 -16.80
N GLU A 115 12.79 -19.48 -17.72
CA GLU A 115 12.40 -20.91 -17.82
C GLU A 115 12.65 -21.72 -16.53
N ASN A 116 13.68 -21.41 -15.76
CA ASN A 116 14.00 -22.10 -14.50
C ASN A 116 13.07 -21.73 -13.33
N LEU A 117 12.26 -20.68 -13.49
CA LEU A 117 11.20 -20.33 -12.56
C LEU A 117 10.01 -21.29 -12.71
N PHE A 118 9.76 -21.76 -13.94
CA PHE A 118 8.65 -22.66 -14.27
C PHE A 118 8.79 -24.01 -13.61
N ASP A 119 9.97 -24.59 -13.44
CA ASP A 119 10.11 -25.94 -12.84
C ASP A 119 9.63 -26.00 -11.36
N ARG A 120 9.72 -24.88 -10.62
CA ARG A 120 9.17 -24.74 -9.26
C ARG A 120 7.77 -24.14 -9.23
N ILE A 121 7.45 -23.30 -10.21
CA ILE A 121 6.10 -22.77 -10.42
C ILE A 121 5.20 -23.86 -10.98
N ASP A 122 5.69 -24.93 -11.61
CA ASP A 122 4.86 -25.92 -12.29
C ASP A 122 3.99 -26.70 -11.31
N GLU A 123 4.44 -26.87 -10.06
CA GLU A 123 3.61 -27.41 -8.97
C GLU A 123 2.49 -26.43 -8.56
N PHE A 124 2.75 -25.11 -8.62
CA PHE A 124 1.75 -24.05 -8.44
C PHE A 124 0.87 -23.86 -9.69
N ASN A 125 1.41 -24.06 -10.88
CA ASN A 125 0.78 -23.94 -12.19
C ASN A 125 -0.20 -25.09 -12.38
N ASP A 126 0.16 -26.30 -11.94
CA ASP A 126 -0.74 -27.44 -11.88
C ASP A 126 -1.88 -27.18 -10.90
N PHE A 127 -1.63 -26.50 -9.77
CA PHE A 127 -2.68 -26.09 -8.84
C PHE A 127 -3.59 -25.00 -9.42
N VAL A 128 -3.04 -24.03 -10.15
CA VAL A 128 -3.77 -22.94 -10.81
C VAL A 128 -4.58 -23.47 -12.01
N LYS A 129 -3.99 -24.31 -12.86
CA LYS A 129 -4.67 -24.98 -13.99
C LYS A 129 -5.72 -25.99 -13.55
N ALA A 130 -5.51 -26.67 -12.41
CA ALA A 130 -6.51 -27.56 -11.83
C ALA A 130 -7.74 -26.80 -11.31
N SER A 131 -7.67 -25.47 -11.18
CA SER A 131 -8.81 -24.66 -10.76
C SER A 131 -8.77 -23.23 -11.30
N ASP A 132 -9.10 -23.07 -12.58
CA ASP A 132 -9.34 -21.76 -13.22
C ASP A 132 -10.27 -20.84 -12.40
N TYR A 133 -11.15 -21.45 -11.60
CA TYR A 133 -12.06 -20.76 -10.71
C TYR A 133 -11.30 -20.08 -9.54
N ILE A 134 -10.42 -20.79 -8.84
CA ILE A 134 -9.83 -20.32 -7.57
C ILE A 134 -8.98 -19.06 -7.77
N TRP A 135 -8.10 -19.06 -8.77
CA TRP A 135 -7.24 -17.90 -9.03
C TRP A 135 -8.05 -16.64 -9.33
N ARG A 136 -9.12 -16.76 -10.13
CA ARG A 136 -9.98 -15.63 -10.46
C ARG A 136 -10.65 -15.06 -9.21
N TRP A 137 -11.15 -15.90 -8.31
CA TRP A 137 -11.74 -15.46 -7.04
C TRP A 137 -10.75 -14.79 -6.10
N VAL A 138 -9.49 -15.23 -6.10
CA VAL A 138 -8.43 -14.59 -5.31
C VAL A 138 -8.22 -13.16 -5.80
N VAL A 139 -8.04 -12.96 -7.11
CA VAL A 139 -7.88 -11.62 -7.70
C VAL A 139 -9.09 -10.72 -7.41
N TRP A 140 -10.31 -11.21 -7.63
CA TRP A 140 -11.53 -10.46 -7.32
C TRP A 140 -11.65 -10.09 -5.83
N SER A 141 -11.22 -10.99 -4.95
CA SER A 141 -11.24 -10.74 -3.50
C SER A 141 -10.26 -9.65 -3.11
N ILE A 142 -9.07 -9.59 -3.73
CA ILE A 142 -8.08 -8.53 -3.47
C ILE A 142 -8.66 -7.16 -3.85
N PHE A 143 -9.23 -7.03 -5.06
CA PHE A 143 -9.90 -5.81 -5.50
C PHE A 143 -11.02 -5.38 -4.55
N LEU A 144 -11.86 -6.34 -4.13
CA LEU A 144 -12.97 -6.07 -3.22
C LEU A 144 -12.48 -5.59 -1.85
N ILE A 145 -11.47 -6.26 -1.28
CA ILE A 145 -10.92 -5.90 0.03
C ILE A 145 -10.25 -4.51 -0.04
N GLN A 146 -9.48 -4.21 -1.09
CA GLN A 146 -8.90 -2.88 -1.28
C GLN A 146 -9.98 -1.81 -1.43
N GLY A 147 -11.04 -2.08 -2.20
CA GLY A 147 -12.19 -1.19 -2.34
C GLY A 147 -12.89 -0.92 -1.01
N VAL A 148 -13.14 -1.96 -0.22
CA VAL A 148 -13.67 -1.81 1.15
C VAL A 148 -12.73 -0.98 2.01
N CYS A 149 -11.42 -1.17 1.92
CA CYS A 149 -10.46 -0.34 2.65
C CYS A 149 -10.56 1.15 2.27
N VAL A 150 -10.69 1.47 0.98
CA VAL A 150 -10.90 2.86 0.52
C VAL A 150 -12.22 3.41 1.07
N LEU A 151 -13.29 2.62 1.07
CA LEU A 151 -14.57 3.03 1.65
C LEU A 151 -14.46 3.29 3.16
N LEU A 152 -13.75 2.43 3.89
CA LEU A 152 -13.52 2.62 5.32
C LEU A 152 -12.71 3.90 5.59
N ALA A 153 -11.63 4.13 4.83
CA ALA A 153 -10.79 5.32 4.98
C ALA A 153 -11.53 6.62 4.59
N THR A 154 -12.34 6.60 3.53
CA THR A 154 -13.15 7.76 3.12
C THR A 154 -14.26 8.06 4.11
N THR A 155 -14.96 7.05 4.62
CA THR A 155 -15.97 7.22 5.67
C THR A 155 -15.35 7.79 6.94
N LEU A 156 -14.14 7.35 7.28
CA LEU A 156 -13.41 7.90 8.42
C LEU A 156 -13.08 9.37 8.17
N ARG A 157 -12.65 9.71 6.96
CA ARG A 157 -12.34 11.09 6.57
C ARG A 157 -13.57 11.99 6.70
N THR A 158 -14.71 11.56 6.18
CA THR A 158 -15.95 12.36 6.23
C THR A 158 -16.40 12.61 7.67
N HIS A 159 -16.23 11.62 8.57
CA HIS A 159 -16.57 11.81 9.97
C HIS A 159 -15.66 12.85 10.65
N GLU A 160 -14.35 12.78 10.41
CA GLU A 160 -13.39 13.71 11.00
C GLU A 160 -13.55 15.13 10.42
N THR A 161 -13.92 15.28 9.14
CA THR A 161 -14.26 16.60 8.56
C THR A 161 -15.50 17.19 9.21
N ASN A 162 -16.58 16.41 9.37
CA ASN A 162 -17.81 16.90 10.01
C ASN A 162 -17.59 17.33 11.48
N GLU A 163 -16.70 16.65 12.20
CA GLU A 163 -16.34 17.00 13.58
C GLU A 163 -15.56 18.32 13.66
N VAL A 164 -14.65 18.57 12.71
CA VAL A 164 -13.91 19.84 12.61
C VAL A 164 -14.84 20.99 12.24
N ASP A 165 -15.75 20.80 11.28
CA ASP A 165 -16.67 21.86 10.86
C ASP A 165 -17.68 22.21 11.96
N GLY A 166 -18.18 21.23 12.72
CA GLY A 166 -19.08 21.48 13.85
C GLY A 166 -18.41 22.23 15.01
N TYR A 167 -17.13 21.95 15.30
CA TYR A 167 -16.39 22.69 16.32
C TYR A 167 -16.14 24.14 15.92
N ASN A 168 -15.89 24.41 14.64
CA ASN A 168 -15.68 25.78 14.15
C ASN A 168 -16.98 26.61 14.21
N ASP A 169 -18.14 26.02 13.90
CA ASP A 169 -19.44 26.71 13.94
C ASP A 169 -19.88 27.06 15.38
N GLU A 170 -19.50 26.24 16.37
CA GLU A 170 -19.80 26.51 17.79
C GLU A 170 -18.87 27.54 18.45
N THR A 171 -17.77 27.92 17.79
CA THR A 171 -16.79 28.88 18.33
C THR A 171 -16.78 30.23 17.58
N GLU A 172 -17.63 30.41 16.57
CA GLU A 172 -17.65 31.64 15.75
C GLU A 172 -18.43 32.82 16.35
N ASP A 173 -19.01 32.69 17.54
CA ASP A 173 -19.67 33.82 18.25
C ASP A 173 -18.81 34.53 19.30
N GLU A 174 -17.59 34.05 19.65
CA GLU A 174 -16.63 34.83 20.45
C GLU A 174 -15.18 34.61 20.00
N ASP A 175 -14.58 35.71 19.51
CA ASP A 175 -13.13 35.98 19.41
C ASP A 175 -12.44 35.84 18.03
N LEU A 176 -12.72 36.85 17.21
CA LEU A 176 -11.79 37.59 16.35
C LEU A 176 -10.31 37.09 16.30
N ARG A 177 -9.91 36.48 15.17
CA ARG A 177 -8.52 36.38 14.67
C ARG A 177 -7.42 36.03 15.70
N GLN A 178 -7.11 34.75 15.86
CA GLN A 178 -5.79 34.37 16.41
C GLN A 178 -4.76 34.16 15.28
N PRO A 179 -3.74 35.03 15.14
CA PRO A 179 -2.62 34.78 14.24
C PRO A 179 -1.68 33.73 14.84
N LEU A 180 -1.10 32.93 13.94
CA LEU A 180 -0.05 31.94 14.19
C LEU A 180 0.93 32.35 15.32
N PRO A 181 1.22 31.47 16.29
CA PRO A 181 2.09 31.79 17.45
C PRO A 181 3.55 32.10 17.08
N LEU A 182 3.94 31.89 15.81
CA LEU A 182 5.26 32.23 15.28
C LEU A 182 5.46 33.74 15.03
N LEU A 183 4.40 34.55 14.97
CA LEU A 183 4.52 36.00 14.78
C LEU A 183 4.43 36.80 16.09
N ALA A 184 3.88 36.22 17.16
CA ALA A 184 3.78 36.87 18.46
C ALA A 184 5.16 37.11 19.10
N HIS A 185 6.11 36.21 18.88
CA HIS A 185 7.49 36.42 19.36
C HIS A 185 8.25 37.47 18.55
N ALA A 186 7.97 37.64 17.25
CA ALA A 186 8.64 38.62 16.42
C ALA A 186 8.16 40.07 16.69
N SER A 187 6.92 40.26 17.14
CA SER A 187 6.41 41.60 17.46
C SER A 187 6.85 42.11 18.83
N VAL A 188 7.18 41.22 19.77
CA VAL A 188 7.61 41.61 21.12
C VAL A 188 9.04 42.18 21.10
N ASP A 189 9.92 41.67 20.25
CA ASP A 189 11.30 42.18 20.12
C ASP A 189 11.38 43.52 19.35
N ALA A 190 10.35 43.90 18.58
CA ALA A 190 10.34 45.17 17.85
C ALA A 190 9.91 46.39 18.70
N TYR A 191 9.51 46.17 19.96
CA TYR A 191 9.05 47.24 20.86
C TYR A 191 9.98 47.51 22.05
N ILE A 192 11.13 46.81 22.11
CA ILE A 192 12.17 47.03 23.12
C ILE A 192 13.50 47.34 22.43
N VAL A 193 13.58 48.50 21.76
CA VAL A 193 14.82 49.30 21.55
C VAL A 193 14.44 50.78 21.55
#